data_AF-A0A8J5KLP8-F1
#
_entry.id   AF-A0A8J5KLP8-F1
#
_cell.length_a   1.000
_cell.length_b   1.000
_cell.length_c   1.000
_cell.angle_alpha   90.00
_cell.angle_beta   90.00
_cell.angle_gamma   90.00
#
_symmetry.space_group_name_H-M   'P 1'
#
loop_
_entity.id
_entity.type
_entity.pdbx_description
1 polymer ?
#
loop_
_entity_poly.entity_id
_entity_poly.type
_entity_poly.pdbx_seq_one_letter_code
_entity_poly.pdbx_strand_id
1 'polypeptide(L)'
;MAEQHGSDHKKINNCDEFPFCIGSCPLFAGQRFPMMVRVAGQNEALCLGVDGILISRMYGYGYITDLRTETLACKSQRSPPHREIERALLTTPGAAMDPYKHRPSSHFNSPFWTTNAGAPVWNNNSSLTVGIRGPILLEDYHLVEKIAQFDRERIPERVVHARGASAKGYFEVTHDVSHLTCADFLRAPGVQTPLILRFSTVIHERGSPETLRDPRGFAVKFYTREGNFDMVGNNFPVFFIRDGIKFPDMVHALKPNPKSHIQENWRILDFFSHHPESLHMFTFLFDDVGVPLNYRHMDGSGVHTFTLVNAQGKSTYVKFHWRPTCGVKCLLEDEAVTVGGNNHSHATQDLYDSIACGNFPEWKLFIQTMDPEHEDRFDFDPLDVTKTWPEDIFPLQPVGRMVLNKNIDNFFAENEQLAFCPAIIVPGVYYSDDKLLQTRIFSYSDTQRHRLGPNYLMLPVNAPKCAHHNNHHEGFMNFMHRDEEVNYFPSRYDPVRHAERFPIPSSAVTGRREKAVITKENNFKQPGERYRSWAPDRQDRFIRRWVEALSDARVTHEIRGIWISYLSQCDKSLGQKIASRLNVKPSM
;
A
#
# COMPACT_ATOMS: atom_id res chain seq x y z
N MET A 1 32.35 -58.42 18.23
CA MET A 1 33.36 -59.48 18.36
C MET A 1 33.77 -59.87 16.95
N ALA A 2 35.08 -59.86 16.71
CA ALA A 2 35.82 -60.30 15.51
C ALA A 2 35.81 -59.41 14.25
N GLU A 3 36.91 -58.68 14.14
CA GLU A 3 37.51 -57.95 13.02
C GLU A 3 38.32 -58.87 12.06
N GLN A 4 38.91 -58.24 11.03
CA GLN A 4 40.21 -58.48 10.35
C GLN A 4 40.09 -58.91 8.86
N HIS A 5 40.87 -58.41 7.89
CA HIS A 5 42.10 -57.59 7.82
C HIS A 5 42.12 -56.86 6.44
N GLY A 6 42.75 -55.69 6.27
CA GLY A 6 44.17 -55.58 5.91
C GLY A 6 44.45 -54.27 5.13
N SER A 7 45.68 -53.80 5.18
CA SER A 7 46.11 -52.39 5.05
C SER A 7 46.75 -51.98 3.70
N ASP A 8 46.85 -50.66 3.54
CA ASP A 8 47.99 -49.86 3.03
C ASP A 8 47.99 -49.15 1.65
N HIS A 9 48.11 -47.81 1.78
CA HIS A 9 48.92 -46.81 1.06
C HIS A 9 48.62 -46.30 -0.38
N LYS A 10 48.27 -45.00 -0.38
CA LYS A 10 48.87 -43.83 -1.10
C LYS A 10 48.66 -43.62 -2.62
N LYS A 11 47.91 -42.54 -2.88
CA LYS A 11 48.25 -41.30 -3.64
C LYS A 11 48.09 -41.23 -5.19
N ILE A 12 47.25 -40.24 -5.57
CA ILE A 12 47.50 -39.08 -6.48
C ILE A 12 46.81 -39.06 -7.87
N ASN A 13 45.94 -38.04 -8.03
CA ASN A 13 45.58 -37.18 -9.19
C ASN A 13 44.84 -37.82 -10.41
N ASN A 14 43.81 -37.23 -11.02
CA ASN A 14 43.57 -35.82 -11.38
C ASN A 14 42.07 -35.54 -11.70
N CYS A 15 41.61 -34.37 -11.25
CA CYS A 15 40.67 -33.36 -11.81
C CYS A 15 39.34 -33.81 -12.47
N ASP A 16 38.19 -33.57 -11.83
CA ASP A 16 37.35 -32.33 -11.75
C ASP A 16 36.39 -32.21 -12.96
N GLU A 17 35.10 -32.56 -12.83
CA GLU A 17 33.98 -31.80 -12.24
C GLU A 17 33.69 -30.44 -12.92
N PHE A 18 32.57 -30.42 -13.66
CA PHE A 18 31.76 -29.24 -13.93
C PHE A 18 31.18 -28.70 -12.61
N PRO A 19 31.12 -27.37 -12.42
CA PRO A 19 29.82 -26.72 -12.66
C PRO A 19 29.90 -25.27 -13.21
N PHE A 20 28.82 -24.88 -13.90
CA PHE A 20 28.54 -23.53 -14.37
C PHE A 20 28.41 -22.54 -13.21
N CYS A 21 29.18 -21.46 -13.25
CA CYS A 21 28.90 -20.21 -12.53
C CYS A 21 28.81 -19.06 -13.53
N ILE A 22 27.77 -18.26 -13.34
CA ILE A 22 27.45 -17.01 -14.05
C ILE A 22 28.51 -15.96 -13.69
N GLY A 23 29.10 -15.31 -14.70
CA GLY A 23 30.05 -14.23 -14.52
C GLY A 23 29.98 -13.20 -15.64
N SER A 24 29.44 -12.03 -15.30
CA SER A 24 29.86 -10.68 -15.69
C SER A 24 30.50 -10.45 -17.09
N CYS A 25 29.81 -9.65 -17.89
CA CYS A 25 30.30 -8.98 -19.09
C CYS A 25 31.39 -7.93 -18.76
N PRO A 26 32.43 -7.82 -19.60
CA PRO A 26 32.94 -6.51 -19.98
C PRO A 26 33.06 -6.34 -21.51
N LEU A 27 33.07 -5.07 -21.90
CA LEU A 27 33.07 -4.54 -23.25
C LEU A 27 34.35 -4.81 -24.07
N PHE A 28 34.15 -4.69 -25.38
CA PHE A 28 35.06 -4.36 -26.49
C PHE A 28 35.68 -5.46 -27.35
N ALA A 29 35.74 -5.08 -28.63
CA ALA A 29 36.48 -5.61 -29.77
C ALA A 29 35.73 -6.64 -30.64
N GLY A 30 35.42 -6.18 -31.85
CA GLY A 30 34.63 -6.89 -32.82
C GLY A 30 35.36 -8.04 -33.50
N GLN A 31 34.57 -8.98 -34.01
CA GLN A 31 34.89 -9.82 -35.14
C GLN A 31 33.57 -10.37 -35.70
N ARG A 32 33.31 -10.10 -36.98
CA ARG A 32 32.18 -10.62 -37.74
C ARG A 32 32.44 -12.10 -38.04
N PHE A 33 31.53 -12.99 -37.68
CA PHE A 33 31.47 -14.36 -38.19
C PHE A 33 30.24 -14.50 -39.10
N PRO A 34 30.37 -14.91 -40.38
CA PRO A 34 29.23 -15.29 -41.19
C PRO A 34 28.82 -16.73 -40.86
N MET A 35 27.55 -16.94 -40.52
CA MET A 35 26.95 -18.25 -40.39
C MET A 35 26.58 -18.75 -41.80
N MET A 36 27.30 -19.74 -42.32
CA MET A 36 26.93 -20.46 -43.55
C MET A 36 25.75 -21.39 -43.26
N VAL A 37 24.61 -21.16 -43.92
CA VAL A 37 23.54 -22.16 -44.06
C VAL A 37 23.78 -22.91 -45.36
N ARG A 38 23.89 -24.24 -45.27
CA ARG A 38 24.04 -25.14 -46.40
C ARG A 38 22.66 -25.34 -47.05
N VAL A 39 22.43 -24.74 -48.22
CA VAL A 39 21.27 -25.03 -49.08
C VAL A 39 21.77 -25.87 -50.26
N ALA A 40 21.22 -27.07 -50.40
CA ALA A 40 21.43 -27.91 -51.58
C ALA A 40 20.35 -27.59 -52.61
N GLY A 41 20.76 -27.17 -53.81
CA GLY A 41 19.88 -27.14 -54.99
C GLY A 41 19.95 -25.87 -55.83
N GLN A 42 20.73 -25.95 -56.92
CA GLN A 42 20.65 -25.19 -58.17
C GLN A 42 21.09 -23.70 -58.20
N ASN A 43 22.32 -23.54 -58.70
CA ASN A 43 22.80 -22.58 -59.72
C ASN A 43 22.14 -21.19 -59.82
N GLU A 44 22.84 -20.15 -59.40
CA GLU A 44 23.52 -19.19 -60.30
C GLU A 44 24.36 -18.18 -59.48
N ALA A 45 25.36 -17.59 -60.13
CA ALA A 45 26.58 -17.04 -59.55
C ALA A 45 26.61 -15.51 -59.42
N LEU A 46 27.42 -15.02 -58.47
CA LEU A 46 28.06 -13.68 -58.35
C LEU A 46 27.13 -12.43 -58.35
N CYS A 47 27.34 -11.37 -57.58
CA CYS A 47 28.59 -10.68 -57.26
C CYS A 47 28.42 -9.70 -56.06
N LEU A 48 29.50 -9.46 -55.29
CA LEU A 48 29.60 -8.43 -54.23
C LEU A 48 29.75 -7.02 -54.82
N GLY A 49 29.26 -5.98 -54.11
CA GLY A 49 29.60 -4.58 -54.37
C GLY A 49 29.10 -3.63 -53.28
N VAL A 50 30.03 -2.96 -52.61
CA VAL A 50 29.85 -1.98 -51.52
C VAL A 50 30.01 -0.57 -52.11
N ASP A 51 29.35 0.42 -51.49
CA ASP A 51 29.46 1.88 -51.66
C ASP A 51 28.81 2.54 -52.88
N GLY A 52 28.07 3.64 -52.64
CA GLY A 52 27.84 4.68 -53.64
C GLY A 52 26.44 5.29 -53.70
N ILE A 53 26.28 6.45 -53.06
CA ILE A 53 25.19 7.42 -53.19
C ILE A 53 25.06 7.91 -54.66
N LEU A 54 23.85 8.00 -55.24
CA LEU A 54 23.29 9.21 -55.92
C LEU A 54 21.98 8.93 -56.72
N ILE A 55 20.97 9.78 -56.45
CA ILE A 55 20.08 10.51 -57.39
C ILE A 55 19.10 9.75 -58.32
N SER A 56 17.80 9.98 -58.02
CA SER A 56 16.69 10.40 -58.90
C SER A 56 16.87 10.32 -60.43
N ARG A 57 15.99 9.58 -61.13
CA ARG A 57 14.90 10.07 -62.03
C ARG A 57 14.54 9.03 -63.11
N MET A 58 13.23 8.76 -63.20
CA MET A 58 12.35 8.65 -64.39
C MET A 58 12.70 7.83 -65.65
N TYR A 59 11.59 7.34 -66.22
CA TYR A 59 11.33 6.69 -67.53
C TYR A 59 11.39 5.16 -67.47
N GLY A 60 10.32 4.38 -67.65
CA GLY A 60 9.07 4.62 -68.39
C GLY A 60 9.13 3.87 -69.71
N TYR A 61 8.52 2.69 -69.80
CA TYR A 61 8.06 1.88 -70.95
C TYR A 61 7.63 0.53 -70.32
N GLY A 62 6.38 0.05 -70.29
CA GLY A 62 5.25 0.22 -71.19
C GLY A 62 5.25 -0.92 -72.20
N TYR A 63 4.65 -2.07 -71.87
CA TYR A 63 3.95 -2.95 -72.83
C TYR A 63 2.85 -3.76 -72.15
N ILE A 64 1.70 -3.75 -72.81
CA ILE A 64 0.38 -4.31 -72.53
C ILE A 64 0.29 -5.72 -73.12
N THR A 65 -0.42 -6.63 -72.44
CA THR A 65 -1.41 -7.61 -72.99
C THR A 65 -1.98 -8.35 -71.77
N ASP A 66 -3.12 -7.95 -71.20
CA ASP A 66 -4.50 -8.27 -71.64
C ASP A 66 -4.75 -9.76 -71.86
N LEU A 67 -5.33 -10.41 -70.86
CA LEU A 67 -6.05 -11.67 -70.98
C LEU A 67 -7.30 -11.59 -70.09
N ARG A 68 -8.38 -11.14 -70.71
CA ARG A 68 -9.75 -11.36 -70.25
C ARG A 68 -10.11 -12.84 -70.40
N THR A 69 -10.71 -13.40 -69.37
CA THR A 69 -11.65 -14.52 -69.50
C THR A 69 -12.90 -14.17 -68.70
N GLU A 70 -13.97 -13.87 -69.44
CA GLU A 70 -15.31 -13.63 -68.91
C GLU A 70 -16.07 -14.96 -68.73
N THR A 71 -16.89 -14.95 -67.67
CA THR A 71 -18.19 -15.61 -67.51
C THR A 71 -18.30 -17.14 -67.40
N LEU A 72 -18.83 -17.56 -66.24
CA LEU A 72 -20.09 -18.31 -66.21
C LEU A 72 -20.85 -18.04 -64.90
N ALA A 73 -22.05 -17.49 -65.07
CA ALA A 73 -22.99 -17.15 -64.02
C ALA A 73 -23.74 -18.41 -63.54
N CYS A 74 -23.95 -18.53 -62.22
CA CYS A 74 -25.03 -19.34 -61.66
C CYS A 74 -25.86 -18.44 -60.74
N LYS A 75 -27.13 -18.26 -61.09
CA LYS A 75 -28.12 -17.47 -60.34
C LYS A 75 -28.77 -18.33 -59.25
N SER A 76 -29.08 -17.63 -58.16
CA SER A 76 -30.22 -17.82 -57.26
C SER A 76 -29.94 -18.51 -55.91
N GLN A 77 -29.95 -17.70 -54.86
CA GLN A 77 -31.03 -17.71 -53.86
C GLN A 77 -31.00 -16.38 -53.10
N ARG A 78 -32.16 -15.71 -53.08
CA ARG A 78 -32.38 -14.43 -52.40
C ARG A 78 -32.55 -14.67 -50.91
N SER A 79 -31.71 -14.03 -50.10
CA SER A 79 -31.97 -13.72 -48.69
C SER A 79 -32.32 -12.22 -48.56
N PRO A 80 -33.17 -11.83 -47.59
CA PRO A 80 -33.78 -10.50 -47.55
C PRO A 80 -32.74 -9.40 -47.23
N PRO A 81 -32.98 -8.15 -47.62
CA PRO A 81 -32.08 -7.06 -47.31
C PRO A 81 -32.22 -6.73 -45.83
N HIS A 82 -31.22 -7.07 -45.02
CA HIS A 82 -31.03 -6.40 -43.75
C HIS A 82 -30.70 -4.94 -44.06
N ARG A 83 -31.76 -4.13 -44.08
CA ARG A 83 -31.72 -2.68 -43.95
C ARG A 83 -30.70 -2.32 -42.88
N GLU A 84 -29.74 -1.49 -43.26
CA GLU A 84 -29.30 -0.32 -42.52
C GLU A 84 -29.65 -0.38 -41.04
N ILE A 85 -28.88 -1.16 -40.28
CA ILE A 85 -28.73 -0.86 -38.86
C ILE A 85 -27.90 0.41 -38.85
N GLU A 86 -28.60 1.50 -38.58
CA GLU A 86 -28.07 2.83 -38.44
C GLU A 86 -26.72 2.81 -37.72
N ARG A 87 -25.75 3.39 -38.42
CA ARG A 87 -24.45 3.84 -37.94
C ARG A 87 -24.62 4.99 -36.93
N ALA A 88 -25.60 4.90 -36.04
CA ALA A 88 -25.93 5.92 -35.06
C ALA A 88 -25.22 5.60 -33.75
N LEU A 89 -23.92 5.93 -33.71
CA LEU A 89 -23.14 6.33 -32.51
C LEU A 89 -21.63 6.46 -32.80
N LEU A 90 -21.18 6.20 -34.04
CA LEU A 90 -19.82 6.49 -34.44
C LEU A 90 -19.82 7.79 -35.26
N THR A 91 -19.37 8.84 -34.58
CA THR A 91 -18.97 10.15 -35.08
C THR A 91 -20.08 11.03 -35.66
N THR A 92 -20.22 12.24 -35.10
CA THR A 92 -20.72 13.39 -35.85
C THR A 92 -19.96 13.41 -37.18
N PRO A 93 -20.64 13.33 -38.34
CA PRO A 93 -19.96 13.38 -39.63
C PRO A 93 -19.26 14.73 -39.76
N GLY A 94 -17.93 14.75 -39.64
CA GLY A 94 -17.12 15.97 -39.76
C GLY A 94 -16.18 16.30 -38.59
N ALA A 95 -16.23 15.58 -37.47
CA ALA A 95 -15.16 15.70 -36.47
C ALA A 95 -13.95 14.88 -36.95
N ALA A 96 -12.95 15.55 -37.52
CA ALA A 96 -11.67 14.92 -37.84
C ALA A 96 -11.12 14.24 -36.57
N MET A 97 -10.73 12.96 -36.69
CA MET A 97 -10.11 12.23 -35.59
C MET A 97 -8.80 12.92 -35.25
N ASP A 98 -8.73 13.55 -34.09
CA ASP A 98 -7.56 14.27 -33.63
C ASP A 98 -6.76 13.35 -32.69
N PRO A 99 -5.67 12.72 -33.17
CA PRO A 99 -4.90 11.77 -32.36
C PRO A 99 -4.26 12.44 -31.12
N TYR A 100 -4.22 13.77 -31.08
CA TYR A 100 -3.64 14.53 -29.97
C TYR A 100 -4.67 14.90 -28.88
N LYS A 101 -5.97 14.81 -29.17
CA LYS A 101 -7.05 15.07 -28.19
C LYS A 101 -7.60 13.82 -27.51
N HIS A 102 -7.56 12.67 -28.19
CA HIS A 102 -8.16 11.45 -27.67
C HIS A 102 -7.16 10.66 -26.81
N ARG A 103 -7.28 10.76 -25.48
CA ARG A 103 -6.52 9.91 -24.54
C ARG A 103 -7.33 8.64 -24.19
N PRO A 104 -6.67 7.50 -23.94
CA PRO A 104 -7.35 6.28 -23.50
C PRO A 104 -8.18 6.55 -22.24
N SER A 105 -9.49 6.35 -22.33
CA SER A 105 -10.38 6.37 -21.16
C SER A 105 -11.66 5.58 -21.47
N SER A 106 -12.31 5.09 -20.42
CA SER A 106 -13.58 4.34 -20.56
C SER A 106 -14.74 5.18 -21.12
N HIS A 107 -14.63 6.51 -21.12
CA HIS A 107 -15.61 7.41 -21.74
C HIS A 107 -15.63 7.32 -23.27
N PHE A 108 -14.60 6.73 -23.88
CA PHE A 108 -14.48 6.52 -25.33
C PHE A 108 -14.55 5.04 -25.70
N ASN A 109 -15.17 4.20 -24.86
CA ASN A 109 -15.33 2.79 -25.15
C ASN A 109 -16.16 2.58 -26.43
N SER A 110 -15.69 1.67 -27.28
CA SER A 110 -16.44 1.25 -28.46
C SER A 110 -17.62 0.34 -28.05
N PRO A 111 -18.66 0.19 -28.90
CA PRO A 111 -19.76 -0.74 -28.64
C PRO A 111 -19.40 -2.21 -28.90
N PHE A 112 -18.16 -2.52 -29.29
CA PHE A 112 -17.64 -3.86 -29.53
C PHE A 112 -16.29 -4.09 -28.84
N TRP A 113 -15.83 -5.33 -28.83
CA TRP A 113 -14.51 -5.67 -28.27
C TRP A 113 -13.40 -5.18 -29.18
N THR A 114 -12.33 -4.66 -28.58
CA THR A 114 -11.11 -4.27 -29.31
C THR A 114 -9.88 -4.85 -28.63
N THR A 115 -8.77 -4.94 -29.37
CA THR A 115 -7.44 -5.07 -28.77
C THR A 115 -7.06 -3.78 -28.02
N ASN A 116 -5.97 -3.80 -27.26
CA ASN A 116 -5.46 -2.59 -26.59
C ASN A 116 -5.03 -1.50 -27.58
N ALA A 117 -4.63 -1.90 -28.80
CA ALA A 117 -4.34 -1.00 -29.91
C ALA A 117 -5.61 -0.49 -30.64
N GLY A 118 -6.81 -0.89 -30.20
CA GLY A 118 -8.09 -0.43 -30.74
C GLY A 118 -8.59 -1.20 -31.97
N ALA A 119 -7.95 -2.30 -32.37
CA ALA A 119 -8.40 -3.09 -33.51
C ALA A 119 -9.69 -3.88 -33.14
N PRO A 120 -10.74 -3.87 -33.97
CA PRO A 120 -11.97 -4.62 -33.69
C PRO A 120 -11.74 -6.12 -33.56
N VAL A 121 -12.32 -6.73 -32.51
CA VAL A 121 -12.31 -8.17 -32.25
C VAL A 121 -13.67 -8.75 -32.62
N TRP A 122 -13.73 -9.48 -33.73
CA TRP A 122 -14.98 -10.07 -34.23
C TRP A 122 -15.40 -11.34 -33.47
N ASN A 123 -14.44 -12.08 -32.89
CA ASN A 123 -14.69 -13.28 -32.07
C ASN A 123 -13.78 -13.26 -30.83
N ASN A 124 -14.39 -13.12 -29.65
CA ASN A 124 -13.70 -13.13 -28.35
C ASN A 124 -13.90 -14.44 -27.58
N ASN A 125 -14.51 -15.45 -28.22
CA ASN A 125 -14.88 -16.73 -27.63
C ASN A 125 -13.97 -17.88 -28.08
N SER A 126 -13.27 -17.74 -29.21
CA SER A 126 -12.48 -18.82 -29.82
C SER A 126 -11.16 -18.30 -30.34
N SER A 127 -10.11 -19.10 -30.15
CA SER A 127 -8.79 -18.88 -30.75
C SER A 127 -8.78 -19.22 -32.23
N LEU A 128 -7.84 -18.65 -32.97
CA LEU A 128 -7.55 -19.04 -34.34
C LEU A 128 -6.87 -20.42 -34.39
N THR A 129 -7.44 -21.35 -35.16
CA THR A 129 -6.95 -22.73 -35.28
C THR A 129 -6.90 -23.21 -36.73
N VAL A 130 -6.14 -24.28 -37.00
CA VAL A 130 -6.19 -25.01 -38.29
C VAL A 130 -7.43 -25.90 -38.35
N GLY A 131 -8.57 -25.31 -38.74
CA GLY A 131 -9.86 -26.00 -38.73
C GLY A 131 -10.42 -26.22 -37.32
N ILE A 132 -11.63 -26.78 -37.22
CA ILE A 132 -12.41 -26.83 -35.97
C ILE A 132 -11.79 -27.69 -34.84
N ARG A 133 -10.76 -28.49 -35.14
CA ARG A 133 -10.08 -29.40 -34.20
C ARG A 133 -8.55 -29.34 -34.29
N GLY A 134 -7.99 -28.37 -35.03
CA GLY A 134 -6.55 -28.25 -35.21
C GLY A 134 -5.85 -27.44 -34.11
N PRO A 135 -4.52 -27.31 -34.18
CA PRO A 135 -3.75 -26.52 -33.25
C PRO A 135 -4.08 -25.02 -33.33
N ILE A 136 -3.86 -24.31 -32.22
CA ILE A 136 -3.90 -22.85 -32.14
C ILE A 136 -2.70 -22.27 -32.91
N LEU A 137 -2.91 -21.15 -33.61
CA LEU A 137 -1.87 -20.44 -34.34
C LEU A 137 -1.33 -19.26 -33.53
N LEU A 138 -0.01 -19.12 -33.47
CA LEU A 138 0.66 -18.01 -32.75
C LEU A 138 0.36 -16.63 -33.38
N GLU A 139 -0.10 -16.60 -34.63
CA GLU A 139 -0.52 -15.36 -35.31
C GLU A 139 -1.82 -14.77 -34.76
N ASP A 140 -2.52 -15.46 -33.85
CA ASP A 140 -3.65 -14.92 -33.10
C ASP A 140 -3.18 -13.86 -32.10
N TYR A 141 -2.96 -12.64 -32.60
CA TYR A 141 -2.47 -11.52 -31.79
C TYR A 141 -3.39 -11.20 -30.62
N HIS A 142 -4.72 -11.27 -30.81
CA HIS A 142 -5.68 -10.99 -29.74
C HIS A 142 -5.57 -12.02 -28.60
N LEU A 143 -5.46 -13.31 -28.93
CA LEU A 143 -5.19 -14.34 -27.93
C LEU A 143 -3.92 -14.03 -27.15
N VAL A 144 -2.81 -13.76 -27.84
CA VAL A 144 -1.51 -13.48 -27.21
C VAL A 144 -1.61 -12.26 -26.29
N GLU A 145 -2.19 -11.16 -26.76
CA GLU A 145 -2.34 -9.91 -26.00
C GLU A 145 -3.24 -10.11 -24.77
N LYS A 146 -4.41 -10.72 -24.93
CA LYS A 146 -5.38 -10.94 -23.85
C LYS A 146 -4.79 -11.77 -22.72
N ILE A 147 -4.11 -12.87 -23.05
CA ILE A 147 -3.46 -13.73 -22.05
C ILE A 147 -2.26 -13.02 -21.42
N ALA A 148 -1.43 -12.33 -22.21
CA ALA A 148 -0.28 -11.61 -21.67
C ALA A 148 -0.68 -10.49 -20.69
N GLN A 149 -1.82 -9.82 -20.92
CA GLN A 149 -2.36 -8.84 -20.00
C GLN A 149 -2.88 -9.49 -18.71
N PHE A 150 -3.64 -10.58 -18.84
CA PHE A 150 -4.15 -11.36 -17.70
C PHE A 150 -3.01 -11.83 -16.78
N ASP A 151 -1.94 -12.38 -17.37
CA ASP A 151 -0.75 -12.87 -16.64
C ASP A 151 -0.04 -11.78 -15.83
N ARG A 152 -0.32 -10.49 -16.11
CA ARG A 152 0.33 -9.32 -15.50
C ARG A 152 -0.61 -8.45 -14.67
N GLU A 153 -1.83 -8.91 -14.38
CA GLU A 153 -2.79 -8.15 -13.58
C GLU A 153 -2.36 -7.99 -12.10
N ARG A 154 -1.52 -8.88 -11.58
CA ARG A 154 -1.14 -8.87 -10.15
C ARG A 154 0.12 -8.03 -9.95
N ILE A 155 0.00 -7.01 -9.10
CA ILE A 155 1.13 -6.26 -8.54
C ILE A 155 1.50 -6.82 -7.15
N PRO A 156 2.70 -6.51 -6.63
CA PRO A 156 3.02 -6.80 -5.23
C PRO A 156 1.97 -6.20 -4.30
N GLU A 157 1.53 -6.96 -3.30
CA GLU A 157 0.70 -6.39 -2.24
C GLU A 157 1.53 -5.49 -1.31
N ARG A 158 0.86 -4.77 -0.41
CA ARG A 158 1.57 -4.01 0.62
C ARG A 158 2.26 -4.97 1.58
N VAL A 159 3.50 -4.67 1.97
CA VAL A 159 4.30 -5.50 2.90
C VAL A 159 3.55 -5.74 4.22
N VAL A 160 2.84 -4.72 4.69
CA VAL A 160 1.87 -4.75 5.80
C VAL A 160 0.60 -4.04 5.36
N HIS A 161 -0.52 -4.30 6.01
CA HIS A 161 -1.82 -3.74 5.67
C HIS A 161 -2.34 -4.14 4.27
N ALA A 162 -2.00 -5.35 3.81
CA ALA A 162 -2.41 -5.86 2.51
C ALA A 162 -3.94 -6.00 2.41
N ARG A 163 -4.57 -6.64 3.40
CA ARG A 163 -6.04 -6.74 3.47
C ARG A 163 -6.66 -5.42 3.93
N GLY A 164 -7.50 -4.81 3.09
CA GLY A 164 -8.18 -3.56 3.43
C GLY A 164 -9.14 -3.07 2.36
N ALA A 165 -9.96 -2.09 2.74
CA ALA A 165 -10.99 -1.47 1.89
C ALA A 165 -10.98 0.05 1.99
N SER A 166 -11.44 0.71 0.93
CA SER A 166 -11.47 2.16 0.83
C SER A 166 -12.85 2.70 0.52
N ALA A 167 -13.11 3.91 0.99
CA ALA A 167 -14.28 4.70 0.66
C ALA A 167 -13.92 6.18 0.55
N LYS A 168 -14.68 6.91 -0.28
CA LYS A 168 -14.53 8.34 -0.54
C LYS A 168 -15.48 9.12 0.35
N GLY A 169 -15.11 10.36 0.64
CA GLY A 169 -15.87 11.20 1.54
C GLY A 169 -15.38 12.64 1.54
N TYR A 170 -15.76 13.34 2.60
CA TYR A 170 -15.24 14.67 2.91
C TYR A 170 -14.98 14.81 4.40
N PHE A 171 -14.06 15.71 4.74
CA PHE A 171 -13.88 16.23 6.08
C PHE A 171 -14.41 17.65 6.15
N GLU A 172 -15.19 17.95 7.18
CA GLU A 172 -15.74 19.26 7.46
C GLU A 172 -15.22 19.78 8.79
N VAL A 173 -14.63 20.97 8.78
CA VAL A 173 -14.22 21.68 10.00
C VAL A 173 -15.47 22.13 10.74
N THR A 174 -15.57 21.84 12.03
CA THR A 174 -16.71 22.26 12.87
C THR A 174 -16.30 23.26 13.94
N HIS A 175 -15.01 23.32 14.29
CA HIS A 175 -14.46 24.21 15.31
C HIS A 175 -13.25 24.95 14.76
N ASP A 176 -13.08 26.22 15.13
CA ASP A 176 -11.95 27.02 14.70
C ASP A 176 -10.68 26.61 15.45
N VAL A 177 -9.68 26.15 14.70
CA VAL A 177 -8.35 25.76 15.20
C VAL A 177 -7.22 26.57 14.53
N SER A 178 -7.55 27.68 13.86
CA SER A 178 -6.59 28.53 13.14
C SER A 178 -5.49 29.12 14.05
N HIS A 179 -5.77 29.23 15.35
CA HIS A 179 -4.79 29.63 16.35
C HIS A 179 -3.66 28.59 16.57
N LEU A 180 -3.88 27.33 16.17
CA LEU A 180 -2.90 26.23 16.27
C LEU A 180 -2.15 25.98 14.97
N THR A 181 -2.78 26.20 13.82
CA THR A 181 -2.24 25.80 12.52
C THR A 181 -2.62 26.77 11.40
N CYS A 182 -1.72 26.96 10.44
CA CYS A 182 -1.99 27.66 9.18
C CYS A 182 -2.44 26.73 8.03
N ALA A 183 -2.74 25.46 8.31
CA ALA A 183 -3.16 24.52 7.26
C ALA A 183 -4.49 24.90 6.60
N ASP A 184 -4.50 25.09 5.26
CA ASP A 184 -5.67 25.60 4.52
C ASP A 184 -6.94 24.76 4.73
N PHE A 185 -6.81 23.44 4.90
CA PHE A 185 -7.97 22.54 5.10
C PHE A 185 -8.65 22.73 6.48
N LEU A 186 -8.00 23.43 7.42
CA LEU A 186 -8.49 23.74 8.77
C LEU A 186 -8.82 25.22 8.97
N ARG A 187 -8.79 26.04 7.90
CA ARG A 187 -8.82 27.51 7.98
C ARG A 187 -10.07 28.13 8.63
N ALA A 188 -11.21 27.46 8.62
CA ALA A 188 -12.46 27.96 9.22
C ALA A 188 -13.53 26.86 9.33
N PRO A 189 -14.46 26.95 10.30
CA PRO A 189 -15.65 26.11 10.33
C PRO A 189 -16.46 26.16 9.03
N GLY A 190 -17.04 25.02 8.63
CA GLY A 190 -17.79 24.84 7.39
C GLY A 190 -16.93 24.52 6.16
N VAL A 191 -15.59 24.61 6.27
CA VAL A 191 -14.69 24.20 5.19
C VAL A 191 -14.78 22.69 4.99
N GLN A 192 -15.11 22.28 3.76
CA GLN A 192 -15.12 20.88 3.35
C GLN A 192 -13.92 20.56 2.47
N THR A 193 -13.25 19.45 2.79
CA THR A 193 -12.09 18.93 2.06
C THR A 193 -12.39 17.51 1.59
N PRO A 194 -12.38 17.22 0.28
CA PRO A 194 -12.54 15.86 -0.22
C PRO A 194 -11.45 14.93 0.32
N LEU A 195 -11.80 13.67 0.58
CA LEU A 195 -10.85 12.68 1.05
C LEU A 195 -11.15 11.27 0.52
N ILE A 196 -10.14 10.42 0.62
CA ILE A 196 -10.30 8.97 0.56
C ILE A 196 -9.68 8.36 1.82
N LEU A 197 -10.39 7.40 2.40
CA LEU A 197 -9.94 6.68 3.57
C LEU A 197 -9.74 5.21 3.20
N ARG A 198 -8.70 4.57 3.77
CA ARG A 198 -8.51 3.12 3.71
C ARG A 198 -8.39 2.52 5.11
N PHE A 199 -9.22 1.52 5.36
CA PHE A 199 -9.11 0.62 6.50
C PHE A 199 -8.33 -0.64 6.14
N SER A 200 -7.73 -1.30 7.12
CA SER A 200 -6.99 -2.55 6.88
C SER A 200 -6.76 -3.36 8.15
N THR A 201 -6.43 -4.65 8.04
CA THR A 201 -5.67 -5.39 9.07
C THR A 201 -4.18 -5.07 8.89
N VAL A 202 -3.24 -5.75 9.58
CA VAL A 202 -1.79 -5.44 9.49
C VAL A 202 -0.97 -6.58 8.87
N ILE A 203 -0.94 -7.75 9.50
CA ILE A 203 0.14 -8.72 9.23
C ILE A 203 -0.22 -9.70 8.11
N HIS A 204 -1.51 -9.87 7.88
CA HIS A 204 -2.09 -10.90 7.01
C HIS A 204 -2.14 -10.46 5.53
N GLU A 205 -2.07 -11.41 4.61
CA GLU A 205 -2.09 -11.16 3.15
C GLU A 205 -3.45 -10.61 2.68
N ARG A 206 -3.51 -10.06 1.46
CA ARG A 206 -4.73 -9.41 0.91
C ARG A 206 -6.01 -10.26 0.93
N GLY A 207 -5.87 -11.59 0.97
CA GLY A 207 -6.98 -12.55 0.97
C GLY A 207 -7.43 -13.01 2.35
N SER A 208 -6.82 -12.51 3.44
CA SER A 208 -7.10 -12.98 4.79
C SER A 208 -8.47 -12.54 5.32
N PRO A 209 -9.08 -13.29 6.26
CA PRO A 209 -10.28 -12.84 6.98
C PRO A 209 -10.11 -11.54 7.76
N GLU A 210 -11.12 -10.67 7.72
CA GLU A 210 -11.14 -9.38 8.41
C GLU A 210 -11.46 -9.48 9.91
N THR A 211 -11.87 -10.66 10.38
CA THR A 211 -12.15 -10.96 11.80
C THR A 211 -10.92 -11.39 12.59
N LEU A 212 -9.75 -11.53 11.97
CA LEU A 212 -8.53 -11.90 12.68
C LEU A 212 -8.14 -10.83 13.71
N ARG A 213 -7.69 -11.26 14.89
CA ARG A 213 -7.20 -10.35 15.95
C ARG A 213 -5.91 -9.68 15.50
N ASP A 214 -5.97 -8.37 15.31
CA ASP A 214 -4.91 -7.57 14.68
C ASP A 214 -5.18 -6.09 14.99
N PRO A 215 -4.20 -5.17 14.99
CA PRO A 215 -4.52 -3.77 14.87
C PRO A 215 -5.25 -3.52 13.54
N ARG A 216 -5.97 -2.40 13.44
CA ARG A 216 -6.57 -1.98 12.18
C ARG A 216 -5.91 -0.69 11.71
N GLY A 217 -5.49 -0.65 10.45
CA GLY A 217 -5.02 0.60 9.82
C GLY A 217 -6.20 1.55 9.60
N PHE A 218 -5.96 2.84 9.83
CA PHE A 218 -6.90 3.94 9.62
C PHE A 218 -6.15 5.06 8.88
N ALA A 219 -6.11 4.98 7.55
CA ALA A 219 -5.32 5.89 6.72
C ALA A 219 -6.22 6.85 5.95
N VAL A 220 -6.01 8.16 6.14
CA VAL A 220 -6.82 9.23 5.52
C VAL A 220 -5.95 10.07 4.60
N LYS A 221 -6.38 10.28 3.37
CA LYS A 221 -5.77 11.18 2.40
C LYS A 221 -6.73 12.33 2.14
N PHE A 222 -6.34 13.53 2.55
CA PHE A 222 -7.05 14.77 2.29
C PHE A 222 -6.55 15.39 0.98
N TYR A 223 -7.47 15.71 0.08
CA TYR A 223 -7.15 16.43 -1.15
C TYR A 223 -7.33 17.94 -0.92
N THR A 224 -6.35 18.57 -0.29
CA THR A 224 -6.42 19.99 0.08
C THR A 224 -6.12 20.90 -1.12
N ARG A 225 -6.32 22.22 -0.95
CA ARG A 225 -5.97 23.22 -1.97
C ARG A 225 -4.47 23.47 -2.07
N GLU A 226 -3.69 23.03 -1.09
CA GLU A 226 -2.25 23.25 -0.98
C GLU A 226 -1.44 21.93 -1.01
N GLY A 227 -2.02 20.88 -1.61
CA GLY A 227 -1.42 19.56 -1.74
C GLY A 227 -2.23 18.47 -1.05
N ASN A 228 -1.81 17.23 -1.22
CA ASN A 228 -2.37 16.14 -0.44
C ASN A 228 -1.80 16.18 0.98
N PHE A 229 -2.61 15.78 1.96
CA PHE A 229 -2.15 15.49 3.32
C PHE A 229 -2.56 14.06 3.68
N ASP A 230 -1.60 13.27 4.14
CA ASP A 230 -1.84 11.87 4.52
C ASP A 230 -1.66 11.67 6.03
N MET A 231 -2.77 11.42 6.72
CA MET A 231 -2.76 11.02 8.12
C MET A 231 -2.88 9.49 8.21
N VAL A 232 -1.75 8.82 8.46
CA VAL A 232 -1.64 7.37 8.36
C VAL A 232 -1.57 6.74 9.75
N GLY A 233 -2.75 6.42 10.28
CA GLY A 233 -2.94 5.96 11.66
C GLY A 233 -3.36 4.50 11.79
N ASN A 234 -3.70 4.13 13.02
CA ASN A 234 -4.33 2.85 13.39
C ASN A 234 -5.61 3.10 14.19
N ASN A 235 -6.37 2.06 14.51
CA ASN A 235 -7.46 2.13 15.48
C ASN A 235 -6.97 2.27 16.93
N PHE A 236 -5.73 1.86 17.22
CA PHE A 236 -5.11 1.98 18.53
C PHE A 236 -4.25 3.26 18.62
N PRO A 237 -4.20 3.90 19.80
CA PRO A 237 -3.47 5.16 19.98
C PRO A 237 -1.97 4.98 20.26
N VAL A 238 -1.48 3.74 20.29
CA VAL A 238 -0.07 3.40 20.56
C VAL A 238 0.43 2.36 19.55
N PHE A 239 1.74 2.10 19.57
CA PHE A 239 2.38 1.07 18.75
C PHE A 239 3.17 0.07 19.59
N PHE A 240 3.62 -1.04 18.98
CA PHE A 240 4.36 -2.11 19.69
C PHE A 240 5.82 -1.76 20.01
N ILE A 241 6.45 -0.90 19.20
CA ILE A 241 7.87 -0.57 19.26
C ILE A 241 8.03 0.95 19.25
N ARG A 242 9.11 1.44 19.88
CA ARG A 242 9.40 2.89 19.97
C ARG A 242 10.23 3.43 18.81
N ASP A 243 10.99 2.56 18.15
CA ASP A 243 11.94 2.93 17.10
C ASP A 243 11.67 2.13 15.83
N GLY A 244 11.60 2.83 14.69
CA GLY A 244 11.30 2.22 13.40
C GLY A 244 12.37 1.27 12.87
N ILE A 245 13.61 1.32 13.39
CA ILE A 245 14.63 0.34 13.01
C ILE A 245 14.22 -1.10 13.35
N LYS A 246 13.39 -1.30 14.39
CA LYS A 246 12.87 -2.60 14.81
C LYS A 246 11.66 -3.06 14.01
N PHE A 247 11.13 -2.24 13.10
CA PHE A 247 9.92 -2.57 12.34
C PHE A 247 10.04 -3.86 11.51
N PRO A 248 11.15 -4.12 10.77
CA PRO A 248 11.30 -5.37 10.05
C PRO A 248 11.32 -6.60 10.98
N ASP A 249 12.06 -6.54 12.09
CA ASP A 249 12.14 -7.64 13.06
C ASP A 249 10.76 -7.93 13.68
N MET A 250 10.06 -6.87 14.08
CA MET A 250 8.70 -6.96 14.63
C MET A 250 7.75 -7.60 13.60
N VAL A 251 7.72 -7.11 12.36
CA VAL A 251 6.85 -7.67 11.32
C VAL A 251 7.22 -9.12 10.99
N HIS A 252 8.51 -9.47 10.96
CA HIS A 252 8.94 -10.86 10.75
C HIS A 252 8.49 -11.79 11.87
N ALA A 253 8.53 -11.33 13.13
CA ALA A 253 8.03 -12.09 14.27
C ALA A 253 6.52 -12.25 14.24
N LEU A 254 5.81 -11.21 13.81
CA LEU A 254 4.36 -11.18 13.69
C LEU A 254 3.81 -11.92 12.46
N LYS A 255 4.55 -12.05 11.36
CA LYS A 255 4.13 -12.76 10.14
C LYS A 255 4.38 -14.28 10.24
N PRO A 256 3.85 -15.09 9.29
CA PRO A 256 4.06 -16.53 9.29
C PRO A 256 5.55 -16.94 9.34
N ASN A 257 5.80 -18.09 9.98
CA ASN A 257 7.14 -18.66 10.14
C ASN A 257 7.82 -18.88 8.78
N PRO A 258 9.06 -18.41 8.55
CA PRO A 258 9.71 -18.55 7.25
C PRO A 258 9.98 -20.02 6.85
N LYS A 259 10.00 -20.96 7.82
CA LYS A 259 10.19 -22.40 7.54
C LYS A 259 8.90 -23.11 7.15
N SER A 260 7.80 -22.85 7.85
CA SER A 260 6.53 -23.58 7.69
C SER A 260 5.43 -22.79 7.01
N HIS A 261 5.60 -21.47 6.92
CA HIS A 261 4.58 -20.51 6.49
C HIS A 261 3.30 -20.56 7.35
N ILE A 262 3.43 -20.98 8.61
CA ILE A 262 2.32 -21.02 9.59
C ILE A 262 2.44 -19.81 10.53
N GLN A 263 1.30 -19.18 10.82
CA GLN A 263 1.20 -18.13 11.83
C GLN A 263 1.25 -18.77 13.22
N GLU A 264 2.22 -18.38 14.05
CA GLU A 264 2.48 -19.02 15.35
C GLU A 264 2.75 -17.98 16.45
N ASN A 265 2.05 -18.09 17.58
CA ASN A 265 2.16 -17.11 18.67
C ASN A 265 3.51 -17.14 19.40
N TRP A 266 4.17 -18.31 19.51
CA TRP A 266 5.45 -18.39 20.21
C TRP A 266 6.51 -17.43 19.66
N ARG A 267 6.50 -17.14 18.35
CA ARG A 267 7.45 -16.20 17.70
C ARG A 267 7.21 -14.76 18.10
N ILE A 268 5.94 -14.40 18.22
CA ILE A 268 5.49 -13.09 18.68
C ILE A 268 5.94 -12.89 20.12
N LEU A 269 5.64 -13.87 20.98
CA LEU A 269 5.96 -13.81 22.40
C LEU A 269 7.46 -13.88 22.67
N ASP A 270 8.22 -14.63 21.87
CA ASP A 270 9.69 -14.66 21.93
C ASP A 270 10.28 -13.27 21.65
N PHE A 271 9.98 -12.68 20.48
CA PHE A 271 10.49 -11.36 20.11
C PHE A 271 10.17 -10.27 21.14
N PHE A 272 8.91 -10.22 21.58
CA PHE A 272 8.45 -9.20 22.52
C PHE A 272 8.84 -9.48 23.97
N SER A 273 9.34 -10.68 24.31
CA SER A 273 10.00 -10.92 25.60
C SER A 273 11.30 -10.12 25.77
N HIS A 274 11.87 -9.59 24.68
CA HIS A 274 13.01 -8.67 24.72
C HIS A 274 12.61 -7.18 24.70
N HIS A 275 11.33 -6.88 24.49
CA HIS A 275 10.84 -5.52 24.21
C HIS A 275 9.63 -5.20 25.10
N PRO A 276 9.85 -4.89 26.39
CA PRO A 276 8.78 -4.62 27.36
C PRO A 276 7.88 -3.44 26.95
N GLU A 277 8.34 -2.54 26.08
CA GLU A 277 7.54 -1.43 25.56
C GLU A 277 6.28 -1.83 24.81
N SER A 278 6.24 -3.06 24.31
CA SER A 278 5.14 -3.60 23.54
C SER A 278 3.89 -3.86 24.38
N LEU A 279 4.03 -3.95 25.70
CA LEU A 279 2.97 -4.39 26.59
C LEU A 279 1.75 -3.47 26.55
N HIS A 280 1.95 -2.16 26.36
CA HIS A 280 0.82 -1.24 26.23
C HIS A 280 -0.01 -1.57 24.98
N MET A 281 0.63 -1.86 23.85
CA MET A 281 -0.06 -2.28 22.64
C MET A 281 -0.78 -3.63 22.82
N PHE A 282 -0.21 -4.58 23.57
CA PHE A 282 -0.89 -5.83 23.90
C PHE A 282 -2.17 -5.63 24.73
N THR A 283 -2.24 -4.60 25.57
CA THR A 283 -3.50 -4.24 26.26
C THR A 283 -4.59 -3.70 25.35
N PHE A 284 -4.29 -3.38 24.09
CA PHE A 284 -5.29 -3.13 23.05
C PHE A 284 -5.52 -4.37 22.18
N LEU A 285 -4.45 -5.08 21.81
CA LEU A 285 -4.54 -6.26 20.95
C LEU A 285 -5.35 -7.39 21.60
N PHE A 286 -5.12 -7.70 22.88
CA PHE A 286 -5.82 -8.76 23.62
C PHE A 286 -7.08 -8.27 24.33
N ASP A 287 -7.48 -7.03 24.10
CA ASP A 287 -8.76 -6.49 24.50
C ASP A 287 -9.82 -6.75 23.41
N ASP A 288 -11.10 -6.54 23.69
CA ASP A 288 -12.18 -6.80 22.73
C ASP A 288 -12.02 -5.93 21.47
N VAL A 289 -11.48 -4.72 21.61
CA VAL A 289 -11.15 -3.81 20.48
C VAL A 289 -10.12 -4.36 19.50
N GLY A 290 -9.44 -5.47 19.84
CA GLY A 290 -8.59 -6.23 18.92
C GLY A 290 -9.33 -6.94 17.79
N VAL A 291 -10.66 -7.06 17.89
CA VAL A 291 -11.52 -7.56 16.82
C VAL A 291 -12.75 -6.65 16.71
N PRO A 292 -12.67 -5.52 15.98
CA PRO A 292 -13.82 -4.68 15.74
C PRO A 292 -14.94 -5.43 15.00
N LEU A 293 -16.20 -5.05 15.26
CA LEU A 293 -17.36 -5.60 14.58
C LEU A 293 -17.24 -5.46 13.05
N ASN A 294 -16.87 -4.26 12.62
CA ASN A 294 -16.54 -3.88 11.25
C ASN A 294 -15.83 -2.52 11.29
N TYR A 295 -15.51 -1.95 10.13
CA TYR A 295 -14.72 -0.72 10.07
C TYR A 295 -15.41 0.53 10.63
N ARG A 296 -16.74 0.64 10.57
CA ARG A 296 -17.49 1.80 11.09
C ARG A 296 -17.56 1.86 12.61
N HIS A 297 -17.31 0.75 13.30
CA HIS A 297 -17.42 0.65 14.77
C HIS A 297 -16.06 0.61 15.48
N MET A 298 -15.03 1.25 14.91
CA MET A 298 -13.73 1.40 15.56
C MET A 298 -13.29 2.86 15.58
N ASP A 299 -12.49 3.18 16.60
CA ASP A 299 -11.74 4.43 16.66
C ASP A 299 -10.67 4.49 15.57
N GLY A 300 -10.14 5.69 15.36
CA GLY A 300 -8.90 5.94 14.63
C GLY A 300 -7.98 6.84 15.46
N SER A 301 -6.67 6.73 15.24
CA SER A 301 -5.66 7.55 15.91
C SER A 301 -4.47 7.76 15.00
N GLY A 302 -3.92 8.98 15.02
CA GLY A 302 -2.64 9.28 14.37
C GLY A 302 -1.44 8.55 15.00
N VAL A 303 -1.62 8.03 16.23
CA VAL A 303 -0.62 7.37 17.09
C VAL A 303 0.49 8.30 17.56
N HIS A 304 1.21 8.87 16.59
CA HIS A 304 2.34 9.76 16.79
C HIS A 304 1.93 11.13 17.30
N THR A 305 2.88 11.78 17.94
CA THR A 305 2.87 13.21 18.11
C THR A 305 3.29 13.87 16.78
N PHE A 306 2.51 14.82 16.30
CA PHE A 306 2.85 15.72 15.20
C PHE A 306 3.05 17.14 15.73
N THR A 307 3.44 18.07 14.87
CA THR A 307 3.57 19.49 15.21
C THR A 307 2.63 20.31 14.35
N LEU A 308 1.73 21.08 14.96
CA LEU A 308 0.99 22.13 14.29
C LEU A 308 1.76 23.45 14.40
N VAL A 309 1.76 24.24 13.33
CA VAL A 309 2.39 25.56 13.30
C VAL A 309 1.40 26.59 12.81
N ASN A 310 1.13 27.62 13.61
CA ASN A 310 0.19 28.67 13.26
C ASN A 310 0.82 29.75 12.37
N ALA A 311 0.02 30.73 11.93
CA ALA A 311 0.46 31.81 11.05
C ALA A 311 1.57 32.69 11.66
N GLN A 312 1.73 32.72 12.99
CA GLN A 312 2.79 33.44 13.69
C GLN A 312 4.07 32.58 13.89
N GLY A 313 4.06 31.32 13.43
CA GLY A 313 5.19 30.40 13.60
C GLY A 313 5.27 29.73 14.96
N LYS A 314 4.22 29.81 15.80
CA LYS A 314 4.18 29.07 17.07
C LYS A 314 3.95 27.59 16.79
N SER A 315 4.86 26.75 17.27
CA SER A 315 4.74 25.28 17.25
C SER A 315 3.87 24.79 18.41
N THR A 316 3.06 23.76 18.17
CA THR A 316 2.29 23.05 19.19
C THR A 316 2.26 21.57 18.85
N TYR A 317 2.68 20.71 19.78
CA TYR A 317 2.58 19.27 19.59
C TYR A 317 1.10 18.84 19.60
N VAL A 318 0.76 17.85 18.77
CA VAL A 318 -0.62 17.38 18.58
C VAL A 318 -0.70 15.85 18.46
N LYS A 319 -1.73 15.25 19.04
CA LYS A 319 -2.19 13.88 18.71
C LYS A 319 -3.60 13.92 18.14
N PHE A 320 -3.83 13.19 17.04
CA PHE A 320 -5.12 13.11 16.35
C PHE A 320 -5.93 11.88 16.78
N HIS A 321 -7.23 12.06 17.01
CA HIS A 321 -8.16 11.02 17.48
C HIS A 321 -9.48 11.07 16.70
N TRP A 322 -9.91 9.95 16.15
CA TRP A 322 -11.18 9.79 15.46
C TRP A 322 -12.12 8.93 16.28
N ARG A 323 -13.31 9.47 16.60
CA ARG A 323 -14.35 8.75 17.34
C ARG A 323 -15.52 8.44 16.42
N PRO A 324 -15.93 7.16 16.25
CA PRO A 324 -17.06 6.81 15.42
C PRO A 324 -18.35 7.31 16.05
N THR A 325 -19.21 7.94 15.26
CA THR A 325 -20.50 8.45 15.74
C THR A 325 -21.48 7.34 16.11
N CYS A 326 -21.34 6.15 15.51
CA CYS A 326 -22.14 4.98 15.85
C CYS A 326 -21.59 4.14 17.02
N GLY A 327 -20.54 4.63 17.69
CA GLY A 327 -19.91 3.98 18.83
C GLY A 327 -19.00 2.80 18.45
N VAL A 328 -18.19 2.37 19.41
CA VAL A 328 -17.26 1.24 19.26
C VAL A 328 -17.98 -0.07 19.57
N LYS A 329 -17.83 -1.06 18.70
CA LYS A 329 -18.39 -2.42 18.85
C LYS A 329 -17.38 -3.45 18.36
N CYS A 330 -17.36 -4.61 19.01
CA CYS A 330 -16.37 -5.66 18.79
C CYS A 330 -17.04 -7.03 18.67
N LEU A 331 -16.35 -7.98 18.06
CA LEU A 331 -16.71 -9.41 18.09
C LEU A 331 -15.94 -10.09 19.23
N LEU A 332 -16.60 -11.04 19.89
CA LEU A 332 -15.90 -12.00 20.75
C LEU A 332 -15.36 -13.18 19.92
N GLU A 333 -14.54 -14.04 20.53
CA GLU A 333 -13.81 -15.10 19.84
C GLU A 333 -14.72 -16.01 18.98
N ASP A 334 -15.79 -16.55 19.55
CA ASP A 334 -16.70 -17.48 18.86
C ASP A 334 -17.49 -16.79 17.72
N GLU A 335 -17.84 -15.52 17.92
CA GLU A 335 -18.48 -14.70 16.88
C GLU A 335 -17.51 -14.41 15.75
N ALA A 336 -16.25 -14.09 16.05
CA ALA A 336 -15.22 -13.81 15.06
C ALA A 336 -14.93 -15.03 14.17
N VAL A 337 -14.93 -16.24 14.74
CA VAL A 337 -14.83 -17.50 14.00
C VAL A 337 -16.04 -17.71 13.10
N THR A 338 -17.25 -17.52 13.64
CA THR A 338 -18.50 -17.73 12.88
C THR A 338 -18.64 -16.73 11.73
N VAL A 339 -18.44 -15.44 12.01
CA VAL A 339 -18.53 -14.36 11.02
C VAL A 339 -17.45 -14.52 9.96
N GLY A 340 -16.19 -14.75 10.36
CA GLY A 340 -15.07 -14.88 9.44
C GLY A 340 -15.14 -16.13 8.57
N GLY A 341 -15.67 -17.24 9.12
CA GLY A 341 -15.91 -18.48 8.39
C GLY A 341 -17.01 -18.35 7.34
N ASN A 342 -18.05 -17.56 7.62
CA ASN A 342 -19.16 -17.31 6.69
C ASN A 342 -18.81 -16.27 5.62
N ASN A 343 -18.14 -15.19 6.03
CA ASN A 343 -17.74 -14.11 5.14
C ASN A 343 -16.42 -13.48 5.60
N HIS A 344 -15.31 -13.90 4.98
CA HIS A 344 -13.98 -13.35 5.26
C HIS A 344 -13.84 -11.86 4.90
N SER A 345 -14.80 -11.31 4.14
CA SER A 345 -14.87 -9.90 3.70
C SER A 345 -16.01 -9.11 4.38
N HIS A 346 -16.44 -9.51 5.58
CA HIS A 346 -17.63 -8.96 6.23
C HIS A 346 -17.55 -7.45 6.50
N ALA A 347 -16.38 -6.92 6.89
CA ALA A 347 -16.21 -5.51 7.21
C ALA A 347 -16.14 -4.65 5.93
N THR A 348 -15.56 -5.18 4.86
CA THR A 348 -15.61 -4.57 3.53
C THR A 348 -17.05 -4.52 3.00
N GLN A 349 -17.79 -5.62 3.12
CA GLN A 349 -19.19 -5.69 2.70
C GLN A 349 -20.05 -4.70 3.49
N ASP A 350 -19.92 -4.66 4.82
CA ASP A 350 -20.63 -3.70 5.68
C ASP A 350 -20.37 -2.25 5.29
N LEU A 351 -19.10 -1.88 5.01
CA LEU A 351 -18.74 -0.53 4.57
C LEU A 351 -19.42 -0.19 3.25
N TYR A 352 -19.32 -1.10 2.27
CA TYR A 352 -19.90 -0.89 0.94
C TYR A 352 -21.42 -0.73 1.00
N ASP A 353 -22.10 -1.65 1.69
CA ASP A 353 -23.57 -1.67 1.81
C ASP A 353 -24.09 -0.49 2.61
N SER A 354 -23.40 -0.12 3.71
CA SER A 354 -23.73 1.07 4.51
C SER A 354 -23.76 2.32 3.65
N ILE A 355 -22.76 2.51 2.77
CA ILE A 355 -22.70 3.67 1.89
C ILE A 355 -23.75 3.56 0.78
N ALA A 356 -23.95 2.39 0.19
CA ALA A 356 -24.92 2.17 -0.88
C ALA A 356 -26.36 2.44 -0.42
N CYS A 357 -26.69 2.15 0.84
CA CYS A 357 -28.01 2.42 1.43
C CYS A 357 -28.17 3.84 2.02
N GLY A 358 -27.16 4.72 1.91
CA GLY A 358 -27.20 6.07 2.46
C GLY A 358 -26.90 6.17 3.97
N ASN A 359 -26.55 5.06 4.63
CA ASN A 359 -26.17 5.01 6.05
C ASN A 359 -24.67 5.34 6.23
N PHE A 360 -24.29 6.55 5.82
CA PHE A 360 -22.90 6.99 5.74
C PHE A 360 -22.16 6.88 7.08
N PRO A 361 -21.04 6.12 7.14
CA PRO A 361 -20.17 6.11 8.30
C PRO A 361 -19.58 7.50 8.57
N GLU A 362 -19.65 7.96 9.83
CA GLU A 362 -19.12 9.25 10.27
C GLU A 362 -18.23 9.12 11.51
N TRP A 363 -17.11 9.87 11.52
CA TRP A 363 -16.23 10.04 12.68
C TRP A 363 -16.04 11.51 13.01
N LYS A 364 -15.96 11.82 14.30
CA LYS A 364 -15.52 13.13 14.80
C LYS A 364 -14.02 13.14 15.01
N LEU A 365 -13.34 14.17 14.50
CA LEU A 365 -11.93 14.43 14.77
C LEU A 365 -11.80 15.24 16.06
N PHE A 366 -10.97 14.73 16.96
CA PHE A 366 -10.48 15.42 18.13
C PHE A 366 -8.95 15.51 18.09
N ILE A 367 -8.42 16.50 18.79
CA ILE A 367 -6.99 16.65 19.03
C ILE A 367 -6.69 16.78 20.52
N GLN A 368 -5.51 16.33 20.91
CA GLN A 368 -4.85 16.75 22.14
C GLN A 368 -3.67 17.63 21.77
N THR A 369 -3.38 18.66 22.56
CA THR A 369 -2.32 19.63 22.28
C THR A 369 -1.37 19.77 23.46
N MET A 370 -0.07 19.92 23.18
CA MET A 370 0.97 20.14 24.18
C MET A 370 1.93 21.22 23.69
N ASP A 371 2.35 22.12 24.58
CA ASP A 371 3.44 23.05 24.28
C ASP A 371 4.77 22.27 24.27
N PRO A 372 5.59 22.32 23.20
CA PRO A 372 6.87 21.63 23.16
C PRO A 372 7.78 21.95 24.36
N GLU A 373 7.70 23.16 24.92
CA GLU A 373 8.48 23.54 26.12
C GLU A 373 8.08 22.75 27.38
N HIS A 374 6.95 22.04 27.35
CA HIS A 374 6.45 21.23 28.45
C HIS A 374 6.82 19.75 28.33
N GLU A 375 7.51 19.33 27.26
CA GLU A 375 7.73 17.91 26.99
C GLU A 375 8.39 17.14 28.15
N ASP A 376 9.30 17.81 28.87
CA ASP A 376 10.03 17.21 29.99
C ASP A 376 9.27 17.17 31.32
N ARG A 377 8.07 17.78 31.40
CA ARG A 377 7.32 17.91 32.67
C ARG A 377 6.57 16.64 33.08
N PHE A 378 6.47 15.65 32.20
CA PHE A 378 5.69 14.44 32.43
C PHE A 378 6.58 13.23 32.75
N ASP A 379 5.99 12.20 33.34
CA ASP A 379 6.63 10.92 33.67
C ASP A 379 6.75 9.97 32.46
N PHE A 380 6.31 10.43 31.30
CA PHE A 380 6.48 9.80 29.99
C PHE A 380 7.07 10.82 29.00
N ASP A 381 7.66 10.30 27.92
CA ASP A 381 8.11 11.12 26.80
C ASP A 381 6.93 11.30 25.80
N PRO A 382 6.51 12.54 25.49
CA PRO A 382 5.42 12.79 24.54
C PRO A 382 5.68 12.25 23.13
N LEU A 383 6.94 12.03 22.76
CA LEU A 383 7.38 11.52 21.47
C LEU A 383 7.52 9.99 21.46
N ASP A 384 7.27 9.33 22.59
CA ASP A 384 7.19 7.87 22.68
C ASP A 384 5.83 7.37 22.19
N VAL A 385 5.83 6.77 21.01
CA VAL A 385 4.64 6.17 20.37
C VAL A 385 4.03 5.00 21.15
N THR A 386 4.70 4.46 22.17
CA THR A 386 4.14 3.45 23.08
C THR A 386 3.32 4.06 24.21
N LYS A 387 3.18 5.40 24.25
CA LYS A 387 2.48 6.14 25.30
C LYS A 387 1.26 6.88 24.79
N THR A 388 0.18 6.84 25.56
CA THR A 388 -0.98 7.73 25.40
C THR A 388 -0.76 9.01 26.19
N TRP A 389 -1.36 10.12 25.76
CA TRP A 389 -1.48 11.32 26.59
C TRP A 389 -2.75 11.21 27.44
N PRO A 390 -2.66 11.22 28.78
CA PRO A 390 -3.82 11.06 29.65
C PRO A 390 -4.88 12.15 29.36
N GLU A 391 -6.13 11.75 29.12
CA GLU A 391 -7.21 12.66 28.73
C GLU A 391 -7.63 13.63 29.85
N ASP A 392 -7.33 13.30 31.11
CA ASP A 392 -7.53 14.16 32.29
C ASP A 392 -6.51 15.31 32.36
N ILE A 393 -5.32 15.12 31.79
CA ILE A 393 -4.27 16.16 31.69
C ILE A 393 -4.39 16.90 30.35
N PHE A 394 -4.64 16.16 29.27
CA PHE A 394 -4.74 16.66 27.90
C PHE A 394 -6.13 16.34 27.34
N PRO A 395 -7.16 17.17 27.61
CA PRO A 395 -8.51 16.89 27.17
C PRO A 395 -8.64 16.91 25.64
N LEU A 396 -9.54 16.07 25.13
CA LEU A 396 -9.89 16.03 23.71
C LEU A 396 -10.61 17.31 23.30
N GLN A 397 -10.07 17.99 22.29
CA GLN A 397 -10.63 19.20 21.70
C GLN A 397 -11.24 18.87 20.34
N PRO A 398 -12.51 19.21 20.08
CA PRO A 398 -13.15 18.90 18.79
C PRO A 398 -12.57 19.78 17.67
N VAL A 399 -12.46 19.21 16.46
CA VAL A 399 -11.94 19.92 15.27
C VAL A 399 -12.94 19.88 14.13
N GLY A 400 -13.46 18.70 13.80
CA GLY A 400 -14.29 18.49 12.62
C GLY A 400 -14.93 17.12 12.58
N ARG A 401 -15.55 16.79 11.44
CA ARG A 401 -16.16 15.48 11.19
C ARG A 401 -15.79 14.98 9.80
N MET A 402 -15.63 13.68 9.66
CA MET A 402 -15.43 13.00 8.38
C MET A 402 -16.66 12.14 8.09
N VAL A 403 -17.19 12.25 6.87
CA VAL A 403 -18.30 11.44 6.38
C VAL A 403 -17.87 10.67 5.15
N LEU A 404 -18.00 9.34 5.17
CA LEU A 404 -17.76 8.49 4.00
C LEU A 404 -19.07 8.28 3.27
N ASN A 405 -19.23 8.95 2.13
CA ASN A 405 -20.51 9.03 1.42
C ASN A 405 -20.49 8.47 -0.01
N LYS A 406 -19.35 7.92 -0.46
CA LYS A 406 -19.25 7.34 -1.80
C LYS A 406 -18.33 6.12 -1.82
N ASN A 407 -18.81 5.03 -2.41
CA ASN A 407 -18.00 3.84 -2.68
C ASN A 407 -16.96 4.13 -3.78
N ILE A 408 -15.86 3.40 -3.77
CA ILE A 408 -14.89 3.43 -4.87
C ILE A 408 -15.51 2.85 -6.15
N ASP A 409 -15.08 3.37 -7.29
CA ASP A 409 -15.58 2.98 -8.61
C ASP A 409 -14.89 1.68 -9.07
N ASN A 410 -13.61 1.49 -8.73
CA ASN A 410 -12.87 0.26 -9.00
C ASN A 410 -11.89 -0.08 -7.85
N PHE A 411 -11.99 -1.31 -7.32
CA PHE A 411 -11.18 -1.75 -6.19
C PHE A 411 -9.67 -1.72 -6.49
N PHE A 412 -9.24 -2.18 -7.67
CA PHE A 412 -7.83 -2.18 -8.00
C PHE A 412 -7.27 -0.76 -8.19
N ALA A 413 -7.99 0.10 -8.92
CA ALA A 413 -7.55 1.46 -9.21
C ALA A 413 -7.56 2.39 -8.00
N GLU A 414 -8.48 2.19 -7.05
CA GLU A 414 -8.73 3.16 -5.97
C GLU A 414 -8.54 2.63 -4.55
N ASN A 415 -8.41 1.32 -4.36
CA ASN A 415 -7.98 0.72 -3.09
C ASN A 415 -6.60 0.08 -3.22
N GLU A 416 -6.39 -0.79 -4.21
CA GLU A 416 -5.10 -1.48 -4.33
C GLU A 416 -3.98 -0.51 -4.71
N GLN A 417 -4.17 0.32 -5.74
CA GLN A 417 -3.18 1.31 -6.20
C GLN A 417 -3.08 2.58 -5.34
N LEU A 418 -3.92 2.71 -4.31
CA LEU A 418 -3.87 3.84 -3.39
C LEU A 418 -2.59 3.84 -2.55
N ALA A 419 -1.88 4.96 -2.55
CA ALA A 419 -0.63 5.15 -1.84
C ALA A 419 -0.78 6.23 -0.77
N PHE A 420 -0.55 5.84 0.49
CA PHE A 420 -0.43 6.78 1.60
C PHE A 420 1.03 6.95 1.98
N CYS A 421 1.40 8.11 2.52
CA CYS A 421 2.72 8.34 3.08
C CYS A 421 2.67 9.43 4.16
N PRO A 422 3.07 9.16 5.42
CA PRO A 422 3.05 10.20 6.46
C PRO A 422 4.03 11.35 6.19
N ALA A 423 4.94 11.23 5.21
CA ALA A 423 5.77 12.33 4.74
C ALA A 423 5.00 13.36 3.90
N ILE A 424 3.84 13.00 3.35
CA ILE A 424 3.02 13.90 2.53
C ILE A 424 2.22 14.79 3.49
N ILE A 425 2.82 15.92 3.85
CA ILE A 425 2.27 16.97 4.70
C ILE A 425 1.94 18.24 3.90
N VAL A 426 1.23 19.16 4.53
CA VAL A 426 0.88 20.49 4.00
C VAL A 426 1.37 21.57 4.97
N PRO A 427 1.55 22.83 4.52
CA PRO A 427 1.90 23.93 5.42
C PRO A 427 1.03 23.96 6.67
N GLY A 428 1.66 24.19 7.83
CA GLY A 428 0.99 24.21 9.13
C GLY A 428 0.87 22.85 9.84
N VAL A 429 1.24 21.74 9.19
CA VAL A 429 1.38 20.41 9.80
C VAL A 429 2.78 19.88 9.54
N TYR A 430 3.51 19.52 10.59
CA TYR A 430 4.89 19.07 10.55
C TYR A 430 5.10 17.84 11.44
N TYR A 431 6.27 17.23 11.31
CA TYR A 431 6.67 16.08 12.11
C TYR A 431 7.13 16.51 13.51
N SER A 432 7.10 15.56 14.44
CA SER A 432 7.88 15.63 15.69
C SER A 432 9.11 14.74 15.58
N ASP A 433 9.94 14.69 16.62
CA ASP A 433 11.13 13.84 16.68
C ASP A 433 10.85 12.40 17.15
N ASP A 434 9.58 11.95 17.12
CA ASP A 434 9.20 10.54 17.32
C ASP A 434 9.99 9.63 16.35
N LYS A 435 10.81 8.74 16.92
CA LYS A 435 11.75 7.89 16.18
C LYS A 435 11.06 6.94 15.20
N LEU A 436 9.86 6.46 15.55
CA LEU A 436 9.08 5.63 14.65
C LEU A 436 8.50 6.47 13.51
N LEU A 437 7.95 7.66 13.80
CA LEU A 437 7.46 8.58 12.77
C LEU A 437 8.57 8.95 11.78
N GLN A 438 9.74 9.35 12.27
CA GLN A 438 10.90 9.73 11.46
C GLN A 438 11.32 8.63 10.48
N THR A 439 11.31 7.37 10.92
CA THR A 439 11.61 6.23 10.03
C THR A 439 10.54 6.04 8.95
N ARG A 440 9.26 6.25 9.30
CA ARG A 440 8.13 6.11 8.37
C ARG A 440 8.13 7.16 7.25
N ILE A 441 8.71 8.34 7.48
CA ILE A 441 8.83 9.40 6.46
C ILE A 441 9.57 8.87 5.21
N PHE A 442 10.61 8.05 5.41
CA PHE A 442 11.32 7.39 4.31
C PHE A 442 10.54 6.20 3.73
N SER A 443 10.17 5.24 4.58
CA SER A 443 9.75 3.89 4.17
C SER A 443 8.55 3.89 3.21
N TYR A 444 7.57 4.77 3.43
CA TYR A 444 6.30 4.70 2.70
C TYR A 444 6.45 5.07 1.23
N SER A 445 7.22 6.11 0.92
CA SER A 445 7.46 6.49 -0.48
C SER A 445 8.36 5.47 -1.18
N ASP A 446 9.34 4.91 -0.46
CA ASP A 446 10.22 3.87 -0.99
C ASP A 446 9.45 2.61 -1.41
N THR A 447 8.61 2.07 -0.52
CA THR A 447 7.82 0.88 -0.84
C THR A 447 6.82 1.11 -1.98
N GLN A 448 6.32 2.35 -2.18
CA GLN A 448 5.47 2.64 -3.34
C GLN A 448 6.25 2.60 -4.66
N ARG A 449 7.52 3.06 -4.68
CA ARG A 449 8.36 2.98 -5.89
C ARG A 449 8.58 1.54 -6.33
N HIS A 450 8.67 0.61 -5.38
CA HIS A 450 8.69 -0.83 -5.66
C HIS A 450 7.32 -1.33 -6.16
N ARG A 451 6.25 -1.01 -5.43
CA ARG A 451 4.92 -1.60 -5.64
C ARG A 451 4.18 -1.07 -6.87
N LEU A 452 4.34 0.22 -7.17
CA LEU A 452 3.56 0.97 -8.16
C LEU A 452 4.43 1.71 -9.19
N GLY A 453 5.76 1.66 -9.04
CA GLY A 453 6.70 2.38 -9.89
C GLY A 453 6.95 3.83 -9.46
N PRO A 454 7.92 4.51 -10.10
CA PRO A 454 8.39 5.85 -9.69
C PRO A 454 7.32 6.95 -9.85
N ASN A 455 6.38 6.76 -10.78
CA ASN A 455 5.34 7.75 -11.13
C ASN A 455 3.99 7.48 -10.44
N TYR A 456 3.97 6.74 -9.31
CA TYR A 456 2.73 6.35 -8.63
C TYR A 456 1.83 7.52 -8.20
N LEU A 457 2.39 8.72 -7.99
CA LEU A 457 1.65 9.94 -7.67
C LEU A 457 0.82 10.47 -8.86
N MET A 458 1.03 9.97 -10.07
CA MET A 458 0.22 10.31 -11.23
C MET A 458 -1.05 9.48 -11.34
N LEU A 459 -1.11 8.33 -10.65
CA LEU A 459 -2.31 7.50 -10.62
C LEU A 459 -3.49 8.34 -10.11
N PRO A 460 -4.69 8.28 -10.73
CA PRO A 460 -5.77 9.22 -10.44
C PRO A 460 -6.16 9.33 -8.95
N VAL A 461 -6.08 8.23 -8.21
CA VAL A 461 -6.41 8.21 -6.78
C VAL A 461 -5.31 8.88 -5.90
N ASN A 462 -4.06 8.91 -6.37
CA ASN A 462 -2.93 9.49 -5.66
C ASN A 462 -2.65 10.94 -6.07
N ALA A 463 -3.04 11.32 -7.29
CA ALA A 463 -2.76 12.64 -7.85
C ALA A 463 -3.41 13.76 -7.03
N PRO A 464 -2.67 14.85 -6.75
CA PRO A 464 -3.23 16.01 -6.08
C PRO A 464 -4.38 16.61 -6.89
N LYS A 465 -5.35 17.21 -6.18
CA LYS A 465 -6.50 17.90 -6.81
C LYS A 465 -6.29 19.42 -6.92
N CYS A 466 -5.19 19.92 -6.38
CA CYS A 466 -4.74 21.30 -6.53
C CYS A 466 -3.84 21.47 -7.76
N ALA A 467 -3.59 22.73 -8.13
CA ALA A 467 -2.56 23.06 -9.09
C ALA A 467 -1.19 22.56 -8.58
N HIS A 468 -0.38 22.04 -9.48
CA HIS A 468 0.98 21.60 -9.18
C HIS A 468 1.87 21.85 -10.40
N HIS A 469 3.10 22.27 -10.14
CA HIS A 469 4.12 22.51 -11.15
C HIS A 469 5.45 21.99 -10.59
N ASN A 470 6.12 21.10 -11.31
CA ASN A 470 7.42 20.56 -10.93
C ASN A 470 8.23 20.15 -12.17
N ASN A 471 9.52 19.93 -11.95
CA ASN A 471 10.48 19.48 -12.96
C ASN A 471 10.79 17.98 -12.87
N HIS A 472 9.79 17.15 -12.51
CA HIS A 472 9.93 15.69 -12.53
C HIS A 472 9.52 15.14 -13.91
N HIS A 473 10.44 14.52 -14.62
CA HIS A 473 10.25 14.00 -15.98
C HIS A 473 10.52 12.48 -16.06
N GLU A 474 10.05 11.87 -17.16
CA GLU A 474 10.36 10.49 -17.55
C GLU A 474 9.91 9.44 -16.50
N GLY A 475 10.65 8.34 -16.37
CA GLY A 475 10.32 7.22 -15.48
C GLY A 475 9.29 6.26 -16.08
N PHE A 476 9.26 5.05 -15.52
CA PHE A 476 8.36 3.98 -15.97
C PHE A 476 6.90 4.41 -15.94
N MET A 477 6.16 4.13 -17.02
CA MET A 477 4.73 4.44 -17.19
C MET A 477 4.37 5.92 -16.92
N ASN A 478 5.22 6.86 -17.35
CA ASN A 478 4.85 8.27 -17.37
C ASN A 478 3.84 8.55 -18.50
N PHE A 479 2.60 8.87 -18.14
CA PHE A 479 1.52 9.25 -19.06
C PHE A 479 1.12 10.74 -18.93
N MET A 480 1.93 11.56 -18.26
CA MET A 480 1.66 12.99 -18.10
C MET A 480 1.92 13.66 -19.44
N HIS A 481 0.98 14.48 -19.89
CA HIS A 481 1.24 15.35 -21.02
C HIS A 481 2.01 16.56 -20.54
N ARG A 482 3.16 16.78 -21.17
CA ARG A 482 4.11 17.86 -20.93
C ARG A 482 4.59 18.35 -22.29
N ASP A 483 4.43 19.64 -22.54
CA ASP A 483 4.88 20.33 -23.75
C ASP A 483 5.91 21.44 -23.43
N GLU A 484 6.38 21.48 -22.18
CA GLU A 484 7.34 22.48 -21.71
C GLU A 484 8.76 22.19 -22.23
N GLU A 485 9.47 23.23 -22.69
CA GLU A 485 10.88 23.15 -23.10
C GLU A 485 11.86 23.25 -21.92
N VAL A 486 11.39 23.73 -20.77
CA VAL A 486 12.20 23.98 -19.56
C VAL A 486 11.87 22.95 -18.49
N ASN A 487 12.86 22.12 -18.15
CA ASN A 487 12.77 21.10 -17.09
C ASN A 487 13.75 21.37 -15.92
N TYR A 488 14.17 22.61 -15.74
CA TYR A 488 15.12 23.03 -14.72
C TYR A 488 14.72 24.39 -14.13
N PHE A 489 15.21 24.67 -12.92
CA PHE A 489 14.95 25.92 -12.20
C PHE A 489 16.25 26.41 -11.51
N PRO A 490 16.60 27.71 -11.55
CA PRO A 490 15.87 28.80 -12.21
C PRO A 490 16.12 28.85 -13.72
N SER A 491 15.19 29.45 -14.47
CA SER A 491 15.31 29.70 -15.92
C SER A 491 14.87 31.12 -16.27
N ARG A 492 15.38 31.65 -17.37
CA ARG A 492 14.91 32.93 -17.96
C ARG A 492 13.77 32.75 -18.96
N TYR A 493 13.52 31.52 -19.38
CA TYR A 493 12.50 31.15 -20.37
C TYR A 493 11.22 30.62 -19.72
N ASP A 494 11.25 30.34 -18.43
CA ASP A 494 10.10 29.93 -17.63
C ASP A 494 9.86 30.97 -16.52
N PRO A 495 8.68 31.62 -16.44
CA PRO A 495 8.36 32.63 -15.44
C PRO A 495 8.05 32.05 -14.05
N VAL A 496 8.15 30.73 -13.84
CA VAL A 496 7.93 30.10 -12.54
C VAL A 496 8.81 30.72 -11.45
N ARG A 497 8.22 30.88 -10.27
CA ARG A 497 8.84 31.45 -9.07
C ARG A 497 8.67 30.52 -7.87
N HIS A 498 9.44 30.78 -6.82
CA HIS A 498 9.17 30.16 -5.52
C HIS A 498 7.77 30.53 -5.00
N ALA A 499 7.14 29.57 -4.31
CA ALA A 499 5.92 29.80 -3.54
C ALA A 499 6.18 30.78 -2.38
N GLU A 500 5.09 31.31 -1.81
CA GLU A 500 5.19 32.15 -0.61
C GLU A 500 5.78 31.35 0.57
N ARG A 501 6.47 32.06 1.47
CA ARG A 501 7.03 31.42 2.66
C ARG A 501 5.92 31.10 3.65
N PHE A 502 5.94 29.88 4.16
CA PHE A 502 5.13 29.46 5.29
C PHE A 502 6.00 29.35 6.55
N PRO A 503 5.45 29.59 7.74
CA PRO A 503 6.15 29.29 8.98
C PRO A 503 6.47 27.80 9.08
N ILE A 504 7.71 27.48 9.48
CA ILE A 504 8.21 26.13 9.72
C ILE A 504 8.67 26.02 11.19
N PRO A 505 8.70 24.81 11.78
CA PRO A 505 9.35 24.61 13.07
C PRO A 505 10.83 25.04 12.97
N SER A 506 11.24 25.98 13.83
CA SER A 506 12.59 26.57 13.78
C SER A 506 13.43 26.30 15.03
N SER A 507 12.99 25.38 15.90
CA SER A 507 13.73 25.00 17.11
C SER A 507 15.13 24.51 16.77
N ALA A 508 16.14 24.99 17.51
CA ALA A 508 17.50 24.53 17.33
C ALA A 508 17.67 23.11 17.85
N VAL A 509 18.25 22.22 17.04
CA VAL A 509 18.57 20.85 17.45
C VAL A 509 19.98 20.82 18.04
N THR A 510 20.09 20.46 19.32
CA THR A 510 21.37 20.35 20.04
C THR A 510 21.52 18.98 20.68
N GLY A 511 22.71 18.40 20.67
CA GLY A 511 22.95 17.11 21.31
C GLY A 511 24.17 16.37 20.77
N ARG A 512 24.38 15.15 21.26
CA ARG A 512 25.40 14.22 20.75
C ARG A 512 24.79 13.29 19.70
N ARG A 513 25.58 12.93 18.68
CA ARG A 513 25.19 11.87 17.74
C ARG A 513 25.33 10.51 18.43
N GLU A 514 24.23 9.80 18.64
CA GLU A 514 24.22 8.51 19.34
C GLU A 514 23.10 7.57 18.86
N LYS A 515 23.19 6.29 19.27
CA LYS A 515 22.13 5.28 19.11
C LYS A 515 21.65 4.89 20.52
N ALA A 516 20.60 5.53 21.00
CA ALA A 516 20.14 5.38 22.38
C ALA A 516 18.62 5.16 22.45
N VAL A 517 18.19 4.47 23.51
CA VAL A 517 16.77 4.40 23.91
C VAL A 517 16.36 5.72 24.59
N ILE A 518 15.07 6.02 24.60
CA ILE A 518 14.53 7.15 25.38
C ILE A 518 14.78 6.95 26.88
N THR A 519 14.87 8.03 27.66
CA THR A 519 15.16 7.95 29.10
C THR A 519 13.91 7.60 29.93
N LYS A 520 12.73 8.10 29.55
CA LYS A 520 11.45 7.90 30.25
C LYS A 520 10.68 6.70 29.72
N GLU A 521 11.26 5.51 29.82
CA GLU A 521 10.71 4.30 29.20
C GLU A 521 9.37 3.84 29.79
N ASN A 522 9.21 3.90 31.12
CA ASN A 522 8.08 3.39 31.92
C ASN A 522 7.07 2.50 31.16
N ASN A 523 7.39 1.21 31.05
CA ASN A 523 6.63 0.28 30.21
C ASN A 523 5.37 -0.28 30.85
N PHE A 524 5.19 -0.10 32.16
CA PHE A 524 4.25 -0.91 32.92
C PHE A 524 3.08 -0.11 33.50
N LYS A 525 3.26 1.20 33.73
CA LYS A 525 2.24 2.05 34.37
C LYS A 525 0.94 2.12 33.54
N GLN A 526 1.01 2.62 32.30
CA GLN A 526 -0.17 2.78 31.44
C GLN A 526 -0.89 1.45 31.12
N PRO A 527 -0.20 0.35 30.76
CA PRO A 527 -0.89 -0.93 30.59
C PRO A 527 -1.56 -1.43 31.87
N GLY A 528 -0.95 -1.21 33.04
CA GLY A 528 -1.56 -1.54 34.34
C GLY A 528 -2.79 -0.70 34.64
N GLU A 529 -2.74 0.61 34.40
CA GLU A 529 -3.88 1.53 34.55
C GLU A 529 -5.03 1.12 33.64
N ARG A 530 -4.72 0.78 32.38
CA ARG A 530 -5.71 0.29 31.43
C ARG A 530 -6.38 -1.00 31.90
N TYR A 531 -5.62 -2.00 32.34
CA TYR A 531 -6.19 -3.24 32.87
C TYR A 531 -7.11 -3.00 34.07
N ARG A 532 -6.69 -2.14 35.02
CA ARG A 532 -7.48 -1.79 36.20
C ARG A 532 -8.77 -1.01 35.86
N SER A 533 -8.80 -0.31 34.74
CA SER A 533 -9.99 0.45 34.31
C SER A 533 -11.16 -0.42 33.83
N TRP A 534 -10.92 -1.70 33.55
CA TRP A 534 -11.92 -2.59 32.97
C TRP A 534 -12.82 -3.24 34.02
N ALA A 535 -14.05 -3.56 33.59
CA ALA A 535 -14.95 -4.43 34.34
C ALA A 535 -14.34 -5.84 34.50
N PRO A 536 -14.70 -6.58 35.58
CA PRO A 536 -14.10 -7.89 35.88
C PRO A 536 -14.20 -8.94 34.77
N ASP A 537 -15.30 -8.95 34.01
CA ASP A 537 -15.52 -9.88 32.89
C ASP A 537 -14.58 -9.60 31.71
N ARG A 538 -14.32 -8.32 31.41
CA ARG A 538 -13.35 -7.90 30.39
C ARG A 538 -11.91 -8.20 30.82
N GLN A 539 -11.59 -8.02 32.11
CA GLN A 539 -10.31 -8.46 32.67
C GLN A 539 -10.11 -9.97 32.53
N ASP A 540 -11.14 -10.78 32.78
CA ASP A 540 -11.07 -12.24 32.63
C ASP A 540 -10.82 -12.68 31.18
N ARG A 541 -11.51 -12.06 30.20
CA ARG A 541 -11.25 -12.32 28.77
C ARG A 541 -9.81 -11.99 28.38
N PHE A 542 -9.28 -10.87 28.85
CA PHE A 542 -7.88 -10.49 28.62
C PHE A 542 -6.90 -11.52 29.22
N ILE A 543 -7.14 -11.97 30.46
CA ILE A 543 -6.34 -13.03 31.10
C ILE A 543 -6.40 -14.33 30.31
N ARG A 544 -7.58 -14.74 29.84
CA ARG A 544 -7.76 -15.97 29.05
C ARG A 544 -6.92 -15.94 27.77
N ARG A 545 -6.92 -14.83 27.05
CA ARG A 545 -6.12 -14.65 25.82
C ARG A 545 -4.62 -14.73 26.08
N TRP A 546 -4.15 -14.16 27.19
CA TRP A 546 -2.75 -14.32 27.61
C TRP A 546 -2.39 -15.75 27.95
N VAL A 547 -3.25 -16.44 28.71
CA VAL A 547 -3.04 -17.85 29.07
C VAL A 547 -2.99 -18.72 27.83
N GLU A 548 -3.92 -18.53 26.88
CA GLU A 548 -3.93 -19.23 25.59
C GLU A 548 -2.63 -18.99 24.81
N ALA A 549 -2.20 -17.73 24.65
CA ALA A 549 -0.99 -17.40 23.92
C ALA A 549 0.27 -18.00 24.59
N LEU A 550 0.36 -17.95 25.93
CA LEU A 550 1.48 -18.48 26.71
C LEU A 550 1.45 -20.01 26.87
N SER A 551 0.35 -20.68 26.52
CA SER A 551 0.24 -22.15 26.57
C SER A 551 0.83 -22.85 25.34
N ASP A 552 1.23 -22.11 24.30
CA ASP A 552 1.89 -22.68 23.13
C ASP A 552 3.14 -23.47 23.56
N ALA A 553 3.24 -24.72 23.09
CA ALA A 553 4.28 -25.66 23.49
C ALA A 553 5.70 -25.15 23.23
N ARG A 554 5.88 -24.25 22.27
CA ARG A 554 7.18 -23.65 21.93
C ARG A 554 7.51 -22.42 22.78
N VAL A 555 6.55 -21.86 23.52
CA VAL A 555 6.82 -20.83 24.52
C VAL A 555 7.50 -21.52 25.70
N THR A 556 8.81 -21.32 25.82
CA THR A 556 9.64 -21.95 26.86
C THR A 556 9.25 -21.46 28.26
N HIS A 557 9.73 -22.16 29.29
CA HIS A 557 9.55 -21.71 30.67
C HIS A 557 10.16 -20.31 30.90
N GLU A 558 11.28 -20.01 30.24
CA GLU A 558 11.93 -18.69 30.30
C GLU A 558 11.03 -17.59 29.71
N ILE A 559 10.53 -17.79 28.48
CA ILE A 559 9.63 -16.82 27.83
C ILE A 559 8.38 -16.61 28.68
N ARG A 560 7.77 -17.69 29.22
CA ARG A 560 6.63 -17.59 30.15
C ARG A 560 6.97 -16.79 31.40
N GLY A 561 8.12 -17.03 32.01
CA GLY A 561 8.59 -16.31 33.20
C GLY A 561 8.74 -14.80 32.95
N ILE A 562 9.33 -14.43 31.81
CA ILE A 562 9.50 -13.03 31.41
C ILE A 562 8.14 -12.34 31.25
N TRP A 563 7.20 -12.94 30.52
CA TRP A 563 5.87 -12.37 30.34
C TRP A 563 5.09 -12.24 31.64
N ILE A 564 5.11 -13.27 32.49
CA ILE A 564 4.48 -13.22 33.82
C ILE A 564 5.11 -12.09 34.65
N SER A 565 6.43 -11.88 34.58
CA SER A 565 7.11 -10.76 35.24
C SER A 565 6.62 -9.40 34.71
N TYR A 566 6.56 -9.22 33.40
CA TYR A 566 6.05 -7.98 32.78
C TYR A 566 4.62 -7.67 33.20
N LEU A 567 3.75 -8.69 33.16
CA LEU A 567 2.34 -8.57 33.56
C LEU A 567 2.20 -8.28 35.07
N SER A 568 3.08 -8.84 35.91
CA SER A 568 3.14 -8.56 37.35
C SER A 568 3.59 -7.14 37.66
N GLN A 569 4.48 -6.56 36.85
CA GLN A 569 4.92 -5.17 36.97
C GLN A 569 3.80 -4.18 36.60
N CYS A 570 2.90 -4.54 35.68
CA CYS A 570 1.68 -3.76 35.41
C CYS A 570 0.68 -3.82 36.56
N ASP A 571 0.40 -5.04 37.03
CA ASP A 571 -0.51 -5.29 38.13
C ASP A 571 -0.21 -6.66 38.77
N LYS A 572 0.04 -6.67 40.08
CA LYS A 572 0.40 -7.90 40.80
C LYS A 572 -0.69 -8.98 40.69
N SER A 573 -1.97 -8.59 40.70
CA SER A 573 -3.07 -9.54 40.61
C SER A 573 -3.18 -10.15 39.21
N LEU A 574 -2.87 -9.39 38.17
CA LEU A 574 -2.86 -9.86 36.77
C LEU A 574 -1.80 -10.96 36.60
N GLY A 575 -0.57 -10.68 37.00
CA GLY A 575 0.53 -11.65 36.93
C GLY A 575 0.24 -12.93 37.74
N GLN A 576 -0.29 -12.80 38.95
CA GLN A 576 -0.69 -13.94 39.79
C GLN A 576 -1.78 -14.80 39.13
N LYS A 577 -2.86 -14.19 38.62
CA LYS A 577 -3.95 -14.93 37.97
C LYS A 577 -3.47 -15.71 36.76
N ILE A 578 -2.60 -15.12 35.93
CA ILE A 578 -2.03 -15.78 34.76
C ILE A 578 -1.09 -16.92 35.18
N ALA A 579 -0.19 -16.67 36.13
CA ALA A 579 0.73 -17.68 36.66
C ALA A 579 -0.02 -18.89 37.25
N SER A 580 -1.08 -18.65 38.02
CA SER A 580 -1.92 -19.72 38.58
C SER A 580 -2.61 -20.55 37.49
N ARG A 581 -3.12 -19.93 36.43
CA ARG A 581 -3.77 -20.66 35.31
C ARG A 581 -2.79 -21.47 34.47
N LEU A 582 -1.52 -21.05 34.41
CA LEU A 582 -0.44 -21.74 33.69
C LEU A 582 0.30 -22.77 34.56
N ASN A 583 -0.05 -22.91 35.85
CA ASN A 583 0.67 -23.73 36.83
C ASN A 583 2.17 -23.36 36.96
N VAL A 584 2.51 -22.08 36.81
CA VAL A 584 3.88 -21.56 36.95
C VAL A 584 4.00 -20.84 38.30
N LYS A 585 5.07 -21.10 39.06
CA LYS A 585 5.36 -20.31 40.28
C LYS A 585 5.82 -18.90 39.86
N PRO A 586 5.21 -17.81 40.37
CA PRO A 586 5.71 -16.46 40.09
C PRO A 586 7.14 -16.34 40.60
N SER A 587 8.09 -15.97 39.72
CA SER A 587 9.39 -15.47 40.16
C SER A 587 9.17 -14.08 40.74
N MET A 588 9.32 -13.95 42.07
CA MET A 588 9.19 -12.68 42.78
C MET A 588 10.24 -11.67 42.36
#